data_AF-A0A4Y5ZSB6-F1
#
_entry.id   AF-A0A4Y5ZSB6-F1
#
_cell.length_a   1.000
_cell.length_b   1.000
_cell.length_c   1.000
_cell.angle_alpha   90.00
_cell.angle_beta   90.00
_cell.angle_gamma   90.00
#
_symmetry.space_group_name_H-M   'P 1'
#
loop_
_entity.id
_entity.type
_entity.pdbx_description
1 polymer ?
#
loop_
_entity_poly.entity_id
_entity_poly.type
_entity_poly.pdbx_seq_one_letter_code
_entity_poly.pdbx_strand_id
1 'polypeptide(L)'
;MANRFTSNIKGLTQAARNANDGISLAQTTEGALSEINNNLQRVRELTVQATTGTNSDSDLSSIRDEIKSRLDEIDRVSGQTQFNGVNVLAKTAP
;
A
#
# COMPACT_ATOMS: atom_id res chain seq x y z
N MET A 1 -22.73 -16.18 -38.77
CA MET A 1 -22.51 -16.71 -37.41
C MET A 1 -21.03 -16.73 -37.01
N ALA A 2 -20.11 -17.18 -37.88
CA ALA A 2 -18.65 -17.17 -37.62
C ALA A 2 -18.10 -15.83 -37.09
N ASN A 3 -18.46 -14.69 -37.70
CA ASN A 3 -18.00 -13.37 -37.23
C ASN A 3 -18.40 -13.04 -35.77
N ARG A 4 -19.57 -13.52 -35.31
CA ARG A 4 -20.01 -13.31 -33.92
C ARG A 4 -19.21 -14.17 -32.95
N PHE A 5 -18.93 -15.43 -33.30
CA PHE A 5 -18.08 -16.30 -32.47
C PHE A 5 -16.65 -15.79 -32.39
N THR A 6 -16.06 -15.36 -33.51
CA THR A 6 -14.72 -14.74 -33.50
C THR A 6 -14.69 -13.47 -32.66
N SER A 7 -15.72 -12.61 -32.74
CA SER A 7 -15.81 -11.41 -31.91
C SER A 7 -15.92 -11.75 -30.42
N ASN A 8 -16.74 -12.75 -30.07
CA ASN A 8 -16.89 -13.21 -28.69
C ASN A 8 -15.59 -13.80 -28.14
N ILE A 9 -14.89 -14.62 -28.92
CA ILE A 9 -13.59 -15.20 -28.52
C ILE A 9 -12.59 -14.08 -28.23
N LYS A 10 -12.46 -13.10 -29.14
CA LYS A 10 -11.58 -11.94 -28.93
C LYS A 10 -11.95 -11.15 -27.67
N GLY A 11 -13.25 -10.95 -27.43
CA GLY A 11 -13.76 -10.29 -26.23
C GLY A 11 -13.39 -11.04 -24.95
N LEU A 12 -13.59 -12.35 -24.93
CA LEU A 12 -13.25 -13.20 -23.78
C LEU A 12 -11.73 -13.25 -23.53
N THR A 13 -10.90 -13.32 -24.58
CA THR A 13 -9.44 -13.26 -24.44
C THR A 13 -9.00 -11.92 -23.86
N GLN A 14 -9.62 -10.80 -24.27
CA GLN A 14 -9.33 -9.50 -23.67
C GLN A 14 -9.79 -9.44 -22.21
N ALA A 15 -10.99 -9.92 -21.91
CA ALA A 15 -11.52 -9.95 -20.55
C ALA A 15 -10.62 -10.76 -19.61
N ALA A 16 -10.10 -11.91 -20.07
CA ALA A 16 -9.15 -12.71 -19.31
C ALA A 16 -7.85 -11.94 -19.03
N ARG A 17 -7.32 -11.19 -20.00
CA ARG A 17 -6.14 -10.33 -19.78
C ARG A 17 -6.43 -9.23 -18.75
N ASN A 18 -7.55 -8.52 -18.90
CA ASN A 18 -7.96 -7.48 -17.95
C ASN A 18 -8.14 -8.04 -16.52
N ALA A 19 -8.66 -9.26 -16.38
CA ALA A 19 -8.79 -9.92 -15.09
C ALA A 19 -7.43 -10.23 -14.46
N ASN A 20 -6.46 -10.69 -15.25
CA ASN A 20 -5.09 -10.90 -14.78
C ASN A 20 -4.43 -9.58 -14.36
N ASP A 21 -4.62 -8.50 -15.12
CA ASP A 21 -4.11 -7.17 -14.75
C ASP A 21 -4.72 -6.69 -13.42
N GLY A 22 -6.02 -6.91 -13.22
CA GLY A 22 -6.71 -6.59 -11.96
C GLY A 22 -6.17 -7.41 -10.76
N ILE A 23 -5.82 -8.68 -10.97
CA ILE A 23 -5.18 -9.51 -9.94
C ILE A 23 -3.79 -8.96 -9.60
N SER A 24 -2.97 -8.67 -10.61
CA SER A 24 -1.63 -8.11 -10.37
C SER A 24 -1.69 -6.75 -9.67
N LEU A 25 -2.63 -5.89 -10.05
CA LEU A 25 -2.91 -4.63 -9.37
C LEU A 25 -3.23 -4.84 -7.88
N ALA A 26 -4.13 -5.78 -7.58
CA ALA A 26 -4.52 -6.10 -6.20
C ALA A 26 -3.33 -6.62 -5.39
N GLN A 27 -2.50 -7.50 -5.97
CA GLN A 27 -1.30 -8.04 -5.32
C GLN A 27 -0.26 -6.95 -5.02
N THR A 28 0.00 -6.03 -5.97
CA THR A 28 0.91 -4.89 -5.73
C THR A 28 0.38 -3.99 -4.60
N THR A 29 -0.92 -3.74 -4.60
CA THR A 29 -1.59 -2.94 -3.56
C THR A 29 -1.51 -3.63 -2.19
N GLU A 30 -1.74 -4.94 -2.14
CA GLU A 30 -1.68 -5.74 -0.91
C GLU A 30 -0.27 -5.76 -0.31
N GLY A 31 0.77 -5.91 -1.13
CA GLY A 31 2.15 -5.84 -0.67
C GLY A 31 2.48 -4.48 -0.02
N ALA A 32 2.07 -3.38 -0.66
CA ALA A 32 2.27 -2.05 -0.09
C ALA A 32 1.46 -1.82 1.19
N LEU A 33 0.22 -2.32 1.27
CA LEU A 33 -0.58 -2.26 2.50
C LEU A 33 0.02 -3.10 3.63
N SER A 34 0.69 -4.21 3.32
CA SER A 34 1.42 -5.01 4.31
C SER A 34 2.56 -4.21 4.94
N GLU A 35 3.36 -3.49 4.14
CA GLU A 35 4.41 -2.61 4.64
C GLU A 35 3.87 -1.45 5.48
N ILE A 36 2.77 -0.83 5.04
CA ILE A 36 2.07 0.20 5.84
C ILE A 36 1.60 -0.38 7.18
N ASN A 37 1.04 -1.59 7.17
CA ASN A 37 0.58 -2.25 8.39
C ASN A 37 1.74 -2.50 9.36
N ASN A 38 2.89 -2.98 8.88
CA ASN A 38 4.09 -3.19 9.69
C ASN A 38 4.57 -1.89 10.36
N ASN A 39 4.61 -0.79 9.61
CA ASN A 39 4.96 0.53 10.16
C ASN A 39 3.96 0.99 11.23
N LEU A 40 2.66 0.81 11.00
CA LEU A 40 1.62 1.18 11.98
C LEU A 40 1.69 0.33 13.26
N GLN A 41 2.00 -0.96 13.15
CA GLN A 41 2.22 -1.81 14.32
C GLN A 41 3.39 -1.28 15.15
N ARG A 42 4.51 -0.91 14.49
CA ARG A 42 5.66 -0.31 15.17
C ARG A 42 5.33 1.03 15.84
N VAL A 43 4.58 1.91 15.16
CA VAL A 43 4.10 3.18 15.76
C VAL A 43 3.25 2.93 17.00
N ARG A 44 2.39 1.90 16.97
CA ARG A 44 1.56 1.52 18.13
C ARG A 44 2.42 1.05 19.31
N GLU A 45 3.42 0.21 19.08
CA GLU A 45 4.36 -0.24 20.11
C GLU A 45 5.09 0.94 20.75
N LEU A 46 5.63 1.84 19.91
CA LEU A 46 6.33 3.05 20.35
C LEU A 46 5.41 4.00 21.14
N THR A 47 4.15 4.12 20.74
CA THR A 47 3.16 4.93 21.48
C THR A 47 2.90 4.35 22.87
N VAL A 48 2.73 3.03 22.98
CA VAL A 48 2.60 2.37 24.29
C VAL A 48 3.86 2.59 25.11
N GLN A 49 5.04 2.41 24.53
CA GLN A 49 6.32 2.64 25.18
C GLN A 49 6.41 4.07 25.73
N ALA A 50 6.03 5.09 24.94
CA ALA A 50 6.01 6.50 25.38
C ALA A 50 5.10 6.76 26.58
N THR A 51 3.98 6.03 26.70
CA THR A 51 3.01 6.18 27.81
C THR A 51 3.43 5.48 29.11
N THR A 52 4.48 4.66 29.08
CA THR A 52 5.00 3.97 30.26
C THR A 52 5.83 4.91 31.15
N GLY A 53 5.60 4.87 32.47
CA GLY A 53 5.86 5.96 33.41
C GLY A 53 7.29 6.23 33.88
N THR A 54 8.32 5.69 33.23
CA THR A 54 9.74 5.91 33.63
C THR A 54 10.62 6.41 32.48
N ASN A 55 10.04 6.90 31.38
CA ASN A 55 10.81 7.48 30.28
C ASN A 55 11.41 8.83 30.67
N SER A 56 12.67 9.04 30.32
CA SER A 56 13.28 10.37 30.33
C SER A 56 12.80 11.21 29.14
N ASP A 57 13.00 12.53 29.19
CA ASP A 57 12.70 13.41 28.05
C ASP A 57 13.47 13.02 26.78
N SER A 58 14.70 12.52 26.93
CA SER A 58 15.50 11.98 25.81
C SER A 58 14.90 10.71 25.20
N ASP A 59 14.33 9.83 26.02
CA ASP A 59 13.64 8.63 25.54
C ASP A 59 12.38 9.03 24.75
N LEU A 60 11.60 9.97 25.28
CA LEU A 60 10.40 10.49 24.61
C LEU A 60 10.73 11.19 23.30
N SER A 61 11.86 11.90 23.20
CA SER A 61 12.32 12.50 21.95
C SER A 61 12.68 11.42 20.92
N SER A 62 13.46 10.42 21.32
CA SER A 62 13.91 9.33 20.44
C SER A 62 12.73 8.51 19.92
N ILE A 63 11.74 8.23 20.77
CA ILE A 63 10.50 7.56 20.38
C ILE A 63 9.72 8.40 19.36
N ARG A 64 9.60 9.72 19.58
CA ARG A 64 8.94 10.63 18.64
C ARG A 64 9.62 10.65 17.28
N ASP A 65 10.95 10.68 17.26
CA ASP A 65 11.73 10.66 16.01
C ASP A 65 11.54 9.35 15.26
N GLU A 66 11.52 8.20 15.96
CA GLU A 66 11.22 6.92 15.32
C GLU A 66 9.78 6.90 14.76
N ILE A 67 8.78 7.34 15.53
CA ILE A 67 7.39 7.44 15.04
C ILE A 67 7.31 8.29 13.77
N LYS A 68 7.96 9.45 13.76
CA LYS A 68 7.98 10.33 12.59
C LYS A 68 8.57 9.64 11.37
N SER A 69 9.70 8.96 11.52
CA SER A 69 10.32 8.18 10.43
C SER A 69 9.39 7.10 9.87
N ARG A 70 8.63 6.41 10.73
CA ARG A 70 7.63 5.42 10.29
C ARG A 70 6.47 6.06 9.52
N LEU A 71 6.01 7.23 9.95
CA LEU A 71 4.95 7.97 9.25
C LEU A 71 5.43 8.49 7.88
N ASP A 72 6.65 9.01 7.81
CA ASP A 72 7.26 9.45 6.56
C ASP A 72 7.41 8.27 5.56
N GLU A 73 7.72 7.07 6.08
CA GLU A 73 7.79 5.86 5.26
C GLU A 73 6.41 5.40 4.77
N ILE A 74 5.36 5.51 5.59
CA ILE A 74 3.98 5.24 5.16
C ILE A 74 3.57 6.18 4.02
N ASP A 75 3.87 7.47 4.15
CA ASP A 75 3.58 8.46 3.11
C ASP A 75 4.35 8.16 1.82
N ARG A 76 5.63 7.76 1.94
CA ARG A 76 6.45 7.35 0.80
C ARG A 76 5.86 6.13 0.08
N VAL A 77 5.53 5.06 0.82
CA VAL A 77 4.95 3.83 0.24
C VAL A 77 3.61 4.15 -0.42
N SER A 78 2.76 4.93 0.24
CA SER A 78 1.47 5.36 -0.32
C SER A 78 1.63 6.17 -1.62
N GLY A 79 2.58 7.10 -1.66
CA GLY A 79 2.82 7.96 -2.82
C GLY A 79 3.59 7.31 -3.98
N GLN A 80 4.37 6.26 -3.73
CA GLN A 80 5.24 5.62 -4.72
C GLN A 80 4.70 4.27 -5.24
N THR A 81 3.68 3.68 -4.59
CA THR A 81 3.13 2.40 -5.05
C THR A 81 2.30 2.61 -6.32
N GLN A 82 2.80 2.03 -7.41
CA GLN A 82 2.22 2.17 -8.75
C GLN A 82 2.04 0.82 -9.43
N PHE A 83 0.98 0.71 -10.22
CA PHE A 83 0.77 -0.38 -11.16
C PHE A 83 0.46 0.23 -12.53
N ASN A 84 1.24 -0.13 -13.56
CA ASN A 84 1.13 0.43 -14.91
C ASN A 84 1.06 1.98 -14.94
N GLY A 85 1.83 2.64 -14.08
CA GLY A 85 1.88 4.11 -13.98
C GLY A 85 0.69 4.76 -13.25
N VAL A 86 -0.24 3.97 -12.71
CA VAL A 86 -1.35 4.44 -11.89
C VAL A 86 -0.98 4.28 -10.42
N ASN A 87 -1.05 5.37 -9.65
CA ASN A 87 -0.91 5.32 -8.20
C ASN A 87 -2.10 4.57 -7.59
N VAL A 88 -1.83 3.56 -6.78
CA VAL A 88 -2.88 2.64 -6.29
C VAL A 88 -3.31 2.95 -4.85
N LEU A 89 -2.51 3.72 -4.12
CA LEU A 89 -2.76 4.11 -2.71
C LEU A 89 -2.85 5.63 -2.50
N ALA A 90 -2.33 6.44 -3.42
CA ALA A 90 -2.37 7.90 -3.29
C ALA A 90 -3.80 8.44 -3.41
N LYS A 91 -4.11 9.51 -2.65
CA LYS A 91 -5.43 10.18 -2.57
C LYS A 91 -5.99 10.66 -3.92
N THR A 92 -5.19 10.70 -4.97
CA THR A 92 -5.63 11.03 -6.34
C THR A 92 -5.04 10.01 -7.31
N ALA A 93 -5.89 9.09 -7.78
CA ALA A 93 -5.66 8.51 -9.10
C ALA A 93 -5.73 9.67 -10.12
N PRO A 94 -4.84 9.70 -11.14
CA PRO A 94 -4.84 10.75 -12.14
C PRO A 94 -6.19 10.90 -12.86
#